data_AF-A0A286ISX2-F1
#
_entry.id   AF-A0A286ISX2-F1
#
_cell.length_a   1.000
_cell.length_b   1.000
_cell.length_c   1.000
_cell.angle_alpha   90.00
_cell.angle_beta   90.00
_cell.angle_gamma   90.00
#
_symmetry.space_group_name_H-M   'P 1'
#
loop_
_entity.id
_entity.type
_entity.pdbx_description
1 polymer ?
#
loop_
_entity_poly.entity_id
_entity_poly.type
_entity_poly.pdbx_seq_one_letter_code
_entity_poly.pdbx_strand_id
1 'polypeptide(L)'
;MNILLLLISLFNFSNNGSFLAPQDDPYLLAEFNQEAELNALLTNPENAKVVAEFDEQFAEDFNTAKQYDVITTSNVDDWEMSLFDKRNKQMSFIKNHVTISPELSSFLQTEIKYNYWHLLLAYAINRSNANVDIKIVTSLPRVMTDALKQNEINNEELLISKSFRAFLPYYAIYYNSQEKGFLKYALGSKSLADKGNFAMERLKGNVLDYTLMQLVDIGSNSLSTDSFRFWTSQIFSENLQKYLVDKHYAKILEEEEKLAKAEVEKSKKTKSSSLPNLVDLNDKSFTFEKYEGKVIYVDFWASWCGPCRKEFPYSKEMHESLSAKERKQIVFLYISTDQDLEAWKKAVEKLGLSEFGENAHSFEVGAAYKISSIPRYMIIDKKGNIVNPNAPRPSNPETLQELLKLL
;
A
#
# COMPACT_ATOMS: atom_id res chain seq x y z
N MET A 1 10.71 -47.19 20.68
CA MET A 1 11.51 -47.04 19.45
C MET A 1 10.73 -46.08 18.56
N ASN A 2 10.97 -44.77 18.47
CA ASN A 2 11.96 -43.81 18.98
C ASN A 2 11.15 -42.51 19.29
N ILE A 3 11.15 -41.91 20.47
CA ILE A 3 12.18 -41.05 21.07
C ILE A 3 12.85 -40.14 20.03
N LEU A 4 12.20 -39.02 19.68
CA LEU A 4 12.84 -37.74 19.38
C LEU A 4 11.80 -36.58 19.39
N LEU A 5 11.10 -36.42 20.53
CA LEU A 5 10.15 -35.33 20.77
C LEU A 5 10.39 -34.80 22.19
N LEU A 6 11.58 -34.27 22.41
CA LEU A 6 11.95 -33.49 23.60
C LEU A 6 13.35 -32.94 23.38
N LEU A 7 13.44 -31.61 23.19
CA LEU A 7 14.55 -30.70 23.56
C LEU A 7 14.63 -29.48 22.63
N ILE A 8 13.57 -28.67 22.57
CA ILE A 8 13.70 -27.20 22.42
C ILE A 8 12.56 -26.56 23.23
N SER A 9 12.61 -26.72 24.54
CA SER A 9 11.75 -25.97 25.48
C SER A 9 12.62 -25.46 26.61
N LEU A 10 13.58 -24.58 26.29
CA LEU A 10 14.42 -23.86 27.24
C LEU A 10 15.03 -22.61 26.55
N PHE A 11 14.18 -21.75 25.99
CA PHE A 11 14.50 -20.32 25.87
C PHE A 11 13.20 -19.56 26.12
N ASN A 12 13.02 -19.13 27.37
CA ASN A 12 12.09 -18.06 27.69
C ASN A 12 12.58 -16.81 26.96
N PHE A 13 12.09 -16.57 25.74
CA PHE A 13 12.24 -15.28 25.07
C PHE A 13 11.29 -14.28 25.72
N SER A 14 11.65 -13.81 26.91
CA SER A 14 11.06 -12.62 27.52
C SER A 14 12.04 -11.46 27.41
N ASN A 15 11.75 -10.57 26.45
CA ASN A 15 12.01 -9.13 26.41
C ASN A 15 13.46 -8.59 26.43
N ASN A 16 13.67 -7.66 25.47
CA ASN A 16 14.80 -6.73 25.25
C ASN A 16 15.96 -7.29 24.39
N GLY A 17 16.32 -6.58 23.31
CA GLY A 17 17.54 -6.80 22.51
C GLY A 17 17.44 -7.64 21.22
N SER A 18 16.53 -8.62 21.14
CA SER A 18 16.56 -9.59 20.02
C SER A 18 16.53 -8.95 18.62
N PHE A 19 17.61 -9.20 17.87
CA PHE A 19 17.80 -8.83 16.47
C PHE A 19 16.88 -9.59 15.51
N LEU A 20 16.43 -10.79 15.91
CA LEU A 20 15.47 -11.58 15.15
C LEU A 20 14.12 -10.86 15.09
N ALA A 21 13.44 -11.04 13.96
CA ALA A 21 12.10 -10.55 13.78
C ALA A 21 11.15 -11.24 14.78
N PRO A 22 10.23 -10.50 15.43
CA PRO A 22 9.18 -11.14 16.22
C PRO A 22 8.27 -11.98 15.30
N GLN A 23 7.59 -12.98 15.88
CA GLN A 23 6.80 -13.97 15.12
C GLN A 23 5.70 -13.36 14.24
N ASP A 24 5.24 -12.15 14.57
CA ASP A 24 4.21 -11.40 13.85
C ASP A 24 4.77 -10.33 12.89
N ASP A 25 6.10 -10.22 12.73
CA ASP A 25 6.72 -9.32 11.77
C ASP A 25 6.40 -9.80 10.34
N PRO A 26 5.76 -8.95 9.50
CA PRO A 26 5.45 -9.30 8.10
C PRO A 26 6.70 -9.66 7.28
N TYR A 27 7.90 -9.26 7.70
CA TYR A 27 9.16 -9.69 7.10
C TYR A 27 9.28 -11.22 7.04
N LEU A 28 8.82 -11.93 8.07
CA LEU A 28 8.90 -13.40 8.12
C LEU A 28 8.01 -14.09 7.09
N LEU A 29 7.02 -13.37 6.54
CA LEU A 29 6.12 -13.87 5.50
C LEU A 29 6.59 -13.51 4.10
N ALA A 30 7.50 -12.54 3.96
CA ALA A 30 7.97 -12.08 2.67
C ALA A 30 8.81 -13.15 1.96
N GLU A 31 8.72 -13.25 0.63
CA GLU A 31 9.55 -14.19 -0.15
C GLU A 31 11.04 -13.79 -0.19
N PHE A 32 11.36 -12.55 0.19
CA PHE A 32 12.72 -12.03 0.30
C PHE A 32 13.31 -12.17 1.71
N ASN A 33 12.64 -12.91 2.61
CA ASN A 33 13.15 -13.08 3.97
C ASN A 33 14.44 -13.90 4.00
N GLN A 34 15.39 -13.44 4.82
CA GLN A 34 16.69 -14.06 5.06
C GLN A 34 16.86 -14.41 6.56
N GLU A 35 15.76 -14.66 7.27
CA GLU A 35 15.78 -14.88 8.73
C GLU A 35 16.55 -16.15 9.11
N ALA A 36 16.49 -17.20 8.27
CA ALA A 36 17.24 -18.43 8.50
C ALA A 36 18.76 -18.19 8.46
N GLU A 37 19.23 -17.35 7.53
CA GLU A 37 20.63 -16.95 7.41
C GLU A 37 21.06 -16.10 8.60
N LEU A 38 20.23 -15.13 9.01
CA LEU A 38 20.46 -14.35 10.21
C LEU A 38 20.55 -15.23 11.45
N ASN A 39 19.61 -16.16 11.61
CA ASN A 39 19.60 -17.07 12.75
C ASN A 39 20.86 -17.96 12.76
N ALA A 40 21.31 -18.46 11.60
CA ALA A 40 22.56 -19.20 11.51
C ALA A 40 23.78 -18.34 11.90
N LEU A 41 23.81 -17.07 11.48
CA LEU A 41 24.85 -16.12 11.87
C LEU A 41 24.87 -15.89 13.39
N LEU A 42 23.70 -15.61 13.98
CA LEU A 42 23.55 -15.27 15.40
C LEU A 42 23.75 -16.47 16.33
N THR A 43 23.40 -17.68 15.90
CA THR A 43 23.49 -18.90 16.73
C THR A 43 24.81 -19.65 16.59
N ASN A 44 25.69 -19.24 15.67
CA ASN A 44 27.07 -19.71 15.66
C ASN A 44 27.70 -19.47 17.06
N PRO A 45 28.33 -20.47 17.71
CA PRO A 45 28.75 -20.36 19.11
C PRO A 45 29.64 -19.15 19.45
N GLU A 46 30.53 -18.75 18.53
CA GLU A 46 31.39 -17.58 18.73
C GLU A 46 30.59 -16.29 18.63
N ASN A 47 29.74 -16.18 17.60
CA ASN A 47 28.87 -15.02 17.39
C ASN A 47 27.81 -14.88 18.49
N ALA A 48 27.22 -15.99 18.93
CA ALA A 48 26.20 -16.02 19.99
C ALA A 48 26.72 -15.43 21.30
N LYS A 49 27.99 -15.67 21.62
CA LYS A 49 28.64 -15.08 22.79
C LYS A 49 28.77 -13.56 22.64
N VAL A 50 29.23 -13.08 21.48
CA VAL A 50 29.34 -11.64 21.20
C VAL A 50 27.97 -10.95 21.23
N VAL A 51 26.95 -11.59 20.66
CA VAL A 51 25.56 -11.11 20.67
C VAL A 51 25.04 -11.01 22.09
N ALA A 52 25.26 -12.02 22.93
CA ALA A 52 24.85 -11.99 24.34
C ALA A 52 25.53 -10.86 25.13
N GLU A 53 26.83 -10.64 24.92
CA GLU A 53 27.59 -9.55 25.55
C GLU A 53 27.13 -8.16 25.06
N PHE A 54 26.72 -8.07 23.78
CA PHE A 54 26.14 -6.85 23.22
C PHE A 54 24.76 -6.57 23.82
N ASP A 55 23.88 -7.58 23.87
CA ASP A 55 22.53 -7.45 24.43
C ASP A 55 22.55 -7.11 25.92
N GLU A 56 23.46 -7.71 26.70
CA GLU A 56 23.64 -7.38 28.12
C GLU A 56 23.89 -5.87 28.34
N GLN A 57 24.57 -5.21 27.39
CA GLN A 57 24.92 -3.79 27.49
C GLN A 57 23.92 -2.86 26.81
N PHE A 58 23.33 -3.28 25.68
CA PHE A 58 22.67 -2.36 24.74
C PHE A 58 21.24 -2.75 24.38
N ALA A 59 20.69 -3.87 24.86
CA ALA A 59 19.34 -4.33 24.50
C ALA A 59 18.24 -3.26 24.69
N GLU A 60 18.37 -2.42 25.71
CA GLU A 60 17.46 -1.32 26.01
C GLU A 60 17.49 -0.20 24.96
N ASP A 61 18.63 0.03 24.31
CA ASP A 61 18.78 1.02 23.24
C ASP A 61 18.01 0.63 21.97
N PHE A 62 17.72 -0.67 21.80
CA PHE A 62 16.92 -1.23 20.70
C PHE A 62 15.47 -1.50 21.10
N ASN A 63 15.07 -1.20 22.35
CA ASN A 63 13.68 -1.30 22.77
C ASN A 63 12.89 -0.07 22.30
N THR A 64 12.31 -0.17 21.12
CA THR A 64 11.54 0.91 20.47
C THR A 64 10.46 1.51 21.36
N ALA A 65 9.71 0.70 22.12
CA ALA A 65 8.64 1.20 22.98
C ALA A 65 9.18 2.13 24.07
N LYS A 66 10.25 1.71 24.76
CA LYS A 66 10.92 2.53 25.78
C LYS A 66 11.55 3.78 25.18
N GLN A 67 12.16 3.68 24.00
CA GLN A 67 12.74 4.85 23.32
C GLN A 67 11.64 5.86 22.93
N TYR A 68 10.47 5.40 22.48
CA TYR A 68 9.35 6.27 22.13
C TYR A 68 8.79 7.03 23.34
N ASP A 69 8.74 6.41 24.53
CA ASP A 69 8.32 7.10 25.75
C ASP A 69 9.24 8.30 26.04
N VAL A 70 10.56 8.14 25.86
CA VAL A 70 11.56 9.21 26.08
C VAL A 70 11.43 10.35 25.05
N ILE A 71 11.10 10.05 23.79
CA ILE A 71 10.90 11.07 22.73
C ILE A 71 9.85 12.10 23.13
N THR A 72 8.78 11.67 23.81
CA THR A 72 7.67 12.57 24.17
C THR A 72 8.05 13.59 25.25
N THR A 73 9.12 13.33 26.01
CA THR A 73 9.50 14.13 27.18
C THR A 73 10.82 14.90 27.00
N SER A 74 11.65 14.59 26.00
CA SER A 74 12.95 15.21 25.73
C SER A 74 12.91 16.33 24.66
N ASN A 75 13.83 17.29 24.68
CA ASN A 75 14.04 18.21 23.54
C ASN A 75 14.94 17.55 22.48
N VAL A 76 15.02 18.15 21.29
CA VAL A 76 15.68 17.53 20.12
C VAL A 76 17.19 17.41 20.29
N ASP A 77 17.83 18.39 20.94
CA ASP A 77 19.28 18.41 21.12
C ASP A 77 19.71 17.34 22.15
N ASP A 78 19.01 17.27 23.30
CA ASP A 78 19.24 16.24 24.31
C ASP A 78 18.99 14.83 23.75
N TRP A 79 17.97 14.70 22.90
CA TRP A 79 17.65 13.44 22.24
C TRP A 79 18.75 13.01 21.26
N GLU A 80 19.17 13.91 20.36
CA GLU A 80 20.23 13.61 19.39
C GLU A 80 21.55 13.28 20.09
N MET A 81 21.93 14.06 21.10
CA MET A 81 23.15 13.81 21.89
C MET A 81 23.10 12.42 22.55
N SER A 82 21.97 12.05 23.15
CA SER A 82 21.78 10.72 23.75
C SER A 82 21.92 9.60 22.73
N LEU A 83 21.31 9.74 21.55
CA LEU A 83 21.44 8.76 20.45
C LEU A 83 22.88 8.65 19.94
N PHE A 84 23.58 9.79 19.82
CA PHE A 84 24.97 9.84 19.39
C PHE A 84 25.90 9.14 20.38
N ASP A 85 25.73 9.39 21.68
CA ASP A 85 26.53 8.75 22.73
C ASP A 85 26.31 7.24 22.80
N LYS A 86 25.05 6.78 22.69
CA LYS A 86 24.71 5.35 22.60
C LYS A 86 25.39 4.70 21.41
N ARG A 87 25.24 5.31 20.22
CA ARG A 87 25.88 4.84 18.98
C ARG A 87 27.40 4.74 19.13
N ASN A 88 28.05 5.73 19.73
CA ASN A 88 29.50 5.71 19.93
C ASN A 88 29.96 4.59 20.88
N LYS A 89 29.20 4.33 21.96
CA LYS A 89 29.47 3.20 22.87
C LYS A 89 29.32 1.86 22.16
N GLN A 90 28.25 1.68 21.39
CA GLN A 90 27.98 0.47 20.61
C GLN A 90 29.06 0.23 19.52
N MET A 91 29.46 1.28 18.80
CA MET A 91 30.55 1.19 17.82
C MET A 91 31.90 0.90 18.47
N SER A 92 32.14 1.44 19.67
CA SER A 92 33.37 1.16 20.44
C SER A 92 33.40 -0.28 20.93
N PHE A 93 32.26 -0.86 21.32
CA PHE A 93 32.13 -2.28 21.63
C PHE A 93 32.60 -3.12 20.44
N ILE A 94 32.05 -2.89 19.24
CA ILE A 94 32.42 -3.63 18.03
C ILE A 94 33.92 -3.51 17.73
N LYS A 95 34.46 -2.28 17.78
CA LYS A 95 35.87 -2.01 17.46
C LYS A 95 36.85 -2.71 18.41
N ASN A 96 36.48 -2.82 19.68
CA ASN A 96 37.35 -3.38 20.71
C ASN A 96 37.15 -4.89 20.90
N HIS A 97 36.16 -5.50 20.23
CA HIS A 97 35.88 -6.92 20.34
C HIS A 97 36.78 -7.72 19.39
N VAL A 98 37.71 -8.50 19.94
CA VAL A 98 38.77 -9.17 19.17
C VAL A 98 38.26 -10.39 18.39
N THR A 99 37.15 -11.00 18.81
CA THR A 99 36.65 -12.28 18.26
C THR A 99 35.39 -12.11 17.41
N ILE A 100 34.99 -10.89 17.07
CA ILE A 100 33.81 -10.67 16.24
C ILE A 100 34.10 -11.05 14.79
N SER A 101 33.24 -11.88 14.19
CA SER A 101 33.32 -12.22 12.77
C SER A 101 33.03 -11.00 11.89
N PRO A 102 33.61 -10.89 10.68
CA PRO A 102 33.32 -9.80 9.75
C PRO A 102 31.83 -9.64 9.45
N GLU A 103 31.13 -10.76 9.29
CA GLU A 103 29.70 -10.81 8.97
C GLU A 103 28.86 -10.28 10.14
N LEU A 104 29.13 -10.74 11.37
CA LEU A 104 28.45 -10.23 12.56
C LEU A 104 28.77 -8.75 12.80
N SER A 105 30.03 -8.35 12.61
CA SER A 105 30.44 -6.94 12.74
C SER A 105 29.68 -6.05 11.76
N SER A 106 29.55 -6.47 10.50
CA SER A 106 28.78 -5.76 9.48
C SER A 106 27.29 -5.67 9.84
N PHE A 107 26.72 -6.78 10.32
CA PHE A 107 25.32 -6.83 10.76
C PHE A 107 25.05 -5.89 11.95
N LEU A 108 25.85 -5.95 13.02
CA LEU A 108 25.68 -5.08 14.18
C LEU A 108 25.87 -3.60 13.82
N GLN A 109 26.83 -3.28 12.95
CA GLN A 109 27.00 -1.91 12.45
C GLN A 109 25.77 -1.43 11.68
N THR A 110 25.11 -2.31 10.93
CA THR A 110 23.85 -2.03 10.22
C THR A 110 22.71 -1.79 11.20
N GLU A 111 22.54 -2.66 12.20
CA GLU A 111 21.55 -2.49 13.28
C GLU A 111 21.74 -1.14 13.99
N ILE A 112 22.97 -0.83 14.43
CA ILE A 112 23.29 0.43 15.10
C ILE A 112 23.00 1.64 14.20
N LYS A 113 23.44 1.61 12.94
CA LYS A 113 23.26 2.71 11.97
C LYS A 113 21.78 3.00 11.79
N TYR A 114 20.96 1.99 11.54
CA TYR A 114 19.56 2.20 11.23
C TYR A 114 18.68 2.38 12.48
N ASN A 115 19.08 1.88 13.65
CA ASN A 115 18.40 2.19 14.90
C ASN A 115 18.56 3.69 15.21
N TYR A 116 19.76 4.24 15.03
CA TYR A 116 20.01 5.68 15.15
C TYR A 116 19.10 6.48 14.20
N TRP A 117 19.07 6.13 12.90
CA TRP A 117 18.26 6.86 11.92
C TRP A 117 16.75 6.72 12.15
N HIS A 118 16.29 5.52 12.50
CA HIS A 118 14.91 5.26 12.89
C HIS A 118 14.53 6.19 14.04
N LEU A 119 15.25 6.13 15.16
CA LEU A 119 14.93 6.86 16.38
C LEU A 119 15.05 8.39 16.20
N LEU A 120 15.99 8.85 15.38
CA LEU A 120 16.12 10.26 15.04
C LEU A 120 14.91 10.77 14.24
N LEU A 121 14.50 10.06 13.19
CA LEU A 121 13.32 10.45 12.39
C LEU A 121 12.01 10.26 13.18
N ALA A 122 11.94 9.23 14.02
CA ALA A 122 10.79 8.97 14.89
C ALA A 122 10.56 10.10 15.89
N TYR A 123 11.61 10.81 16.33
CA TYR A 123 11.48 11.97 17.21
C TYR A 123 10.51 13.00 16.62
N ALA A 124 10.77 13.42 15.39
CA ALA A 124 9.96 14.41 14.68
C ALA A 124 8.50 13.98 14.57
N ILE A 125 8.25 12.73 14.18
CA ILE A 125 6.92 12.22 13.88
C ILE A 125 6.12 11.95 15.17
N ASN A 126 6.70 11.20 16.10
CA ASN A 126 6.00 10.74 17.30
C ASN A 126 5.71 11.88 18.26
N ARG A 127 6.67 12.78 18.47
CA ARG A 127 6.46 13.99 19.28
C ARG A 127 5.35 14.86 18.72
N SER A 128 5.35 15.05 17.41
CA SER A 128 4.32 15.85 16.76
C SER A 128 2.96 15.19 16.92
N ASN A 129 2.86 13.87 16.73
CA ASN A 129 1.60 13.14 16.85
C ASN A 129 1.10 12.96 18.29
N ALA A 130 1.97 13.06 19.29
CA ALA A 130 1.58 13.02 20.70
C ALA A 130 0.68 14.20 21.11
N ASN A 131 0.66 15.29 20.33
CA ASN A 131 -0.26 16.41 20.53
C ASN A 131 -1.05 16.71 19.25
N VAL A 132 -2.37 16.52 19.31
CA VAL A 132 -3.30 16.73 18.19
C VAL A 132 -3.49 18.20 17.80
N ASP A 133 -3.16 19.13 18.69
CA ASP A 133 -3.24 20.57 18.45
C ASP A 133 -2.07 21.09 17.61
N ILE A 134 -0.92 20.40 17.68
CA ILE A 134 0.22 20.68 16.82
C ILE A 134 -0.19 20.40 15.37
N LYS A 135 -0.14 21.42 14.50
CA LYS A 135 -0.46 21.30 13.06
C LYS A 135 0.76 21.19 12.15
N ILE A 136 1.96 21.35 12.71
CA ILE A 136 3.23 21.30 12.00
C ILE A 136 4.09 20.21 12.64
N VAL A 137 4.61 19.30 11.83
CA VAL A 137 5.58 18.30 12.27
C VAL A 137 6.88 19.00 12.66
N THR A 138 7.45 18.63 13.79
CA THR A 138 8.74 19.14 14.25
C THR A 138 9.82 18.81 13.22
N SER A 139 10.41 19.82 12.59
CA SER A 139 11.53 19.63 11.67
C SER A 139 12.82 19.40 12.45
N LEU A 140 13.64 18.44 12.03
CA LEU A 140 14.99 18.28 12.56
C LEU A 140 15.93 19.29 11.89
N PRO A 141 16.89 19.89 12.63
CA PRO A 141 17.95 20.68 12.03
C PRO A 141 18.65 19.92 10.91
N ARG A 142 18.95 20.63 9.81
CA ARG A 142 19.53 20.04 8.61
C ARG A 142 20.81 19.24 8.89
N VAL A 143 21.66 19.74 9.78
CA VAL A 143 22.90 19.08 10.20
C VAL A 143 22.69 17.67 10.77
N MET A 144 21.53 17.39 11.37
CA MET A 144 21.20 16.06 11.91
C MET A 144 20.80 15.06 10.81
N THR A 145 20.38 15.56 9.64
CA THR A 145 19.83 14.72 8.55
C THR A 145 20.74 14.63 7.32
N ASP A 146 21.66 15.59 7.14
CA ASP A 146 22.57 15.65 5.98
C ASP A 146 23.48 14.41 5.84
N ALA A 147 23.73 13.68 6.92
CA ALA A 147 24.56 12.47 6.89
C ALA A 147 23.83 11.24 6.31
N LEU A 148 22.51 11.29 6.11
CA LEU A 148 21.76 10.18 5.55
C LEU A 148 21.96 10.12 4.04
N LYS A 149 22.65 9.07 3.59
CA LYS A 149 22.85 8.79 2.17
C LYS A 149 21.62 8.11 1.57
N GLN A 150 20.72 8.91 1.00
CA GLN A 150 19.45 8.40 0.47
C GLN A 150 19.61 7.40 -0.68
N ASN A 151 20.71 7.46 -1.43
CA ASN A 151 21.02 6.52 -2.51
C ASN A 151 21.35 5.10 -2.00
N GLU A 152 21.70 4.92 -0.73
CA GLU A 152 21.99 3.60 -0.13
C GLU A 152 20.71 2.87 0.33
N ILE A 153 19.56 3.54 0.38
CA ILE A 153 18.33 2.99 0.99
C ILE A 153 17.70 1.88 0.15
N ASN A 154 17.94 1.83 -1.16
CA ASN A 154 17.40 0.77 -2.02
C ASN A 154 18.21 -0.55 -1.97
N ASN A 155 19.12 -0.71 -1.02
CA ASN A 155 19.81 -1.98 -0.84
C ASN A 155 18.90 -2.99 -0.12
N GLU A 156 18.41 -3.98 -0.87
CA GLU A 156 17.51 -5.02 -0.35
C GLU A 156 18.17 -5.95 0.67
N GLU A 157 19.49 -6.11 0.64
CA GLU A 157 20.24 -6.91 1.63
C GLU A 157 20.07 -6.35 3.05
N LEU A 158 19.78 -5.05 3.17
CA LEU A 158 19.55 -4.41 4.47
C LEU A 158 18.23 -4.84 5.11
N LEU A 159 17.29 -5.45 4.37
CA LEU A 159 16.01 -5.90 4.92
C LEU A 159 16.17 -6.99 5.98
N ILE A 160 17.32 -7.67 6.04
CA ILE A 160 17.66 -8.58 7.14
C ILE A 160 17.74 -7.85 8.48
N SER A 161 18.09 -6.55 8.48
CA SER A 161 18.17 -5.73 9.68
C SER A 161 16.79 -5.26 10.13
N LYS A 162 16.44 -5.61 11.36
CA LYS A 162 15.19 -5.17 12.00
C LYS A 162 15.16 -3.65 12.16
N SER A 163 16.29 -3.05 12.53
CA SER A 163 16.39 -1.59 12.65
C SER A 163 16.24 -0.89 11.30
N PHE A 164 16.74 -1.48 10.20
CA PHE A 164 16.50 -0.95 8.86
C PHE A 164 15.02 -1.01 8.49
N ARG A 165 14.36 -2.15 8.72
CA ARG A 165 12.92 -2.30 8.51
C ARG A 165 12.10 -1.28 9.30
N ALA A 166 12.48 -1.02 10.55
CA ALA A 166 11.82 -0.02 11.39
C ALA A 166 12.07 1.43 10.92
N PHE A 167 13.24 1.71 10.35
CA PHE A 167 13.60 3.00 9.76
C PHE A 167 12.76 3.36 8.52
N LEU A 168 12.47 2.39 7.64
CA LEU A 168 11.82 2.61 6.34
C LEU A 168 10.51 3.42 6.38
N PRO A 169 9.50 3.10 7.20
CA PRO A 169 8.28 3.90 7.25
C PRO A 169 8.55 5.32 7.75
N TYR A 170 9.46 5.52 8.71
CA TYR A 170 9.82 6.85 9.20
C TYR A 170 10.58 7.67 8.16
N TYR A 171 11.43 7.03 7.36
CA TYR A 171 12.05 7.66 6.20
C TYR A 171 10.99 8.22 5.25
N ALA A 172 10.05 7.39 4.81
CA ALA A 172 8.99 7.81 3.88
C ALA A 172 8.11 8.92 4.48
N ILE A 173 7.74 8.79 5.76
CA ILE A 173 6.88 9.76 6.45
C ILE A 173 7.59 11.11 6.62
N TYR A 174 8.83 11.11 7.12
CA TYR A 174 9.56 12.33 7.44
C TYR A 174 9.93 13.12 6.20
N TYR A 175 10.53 12.48 5.20
CA TYR A 175 10.95 13.19 3.99
C TYR A 175 9.78 13.61 3.11
N ASN A 176 8.67 12.87 3.08
CA ASN A 176 7.43 13.40 2.52
C ASN A 176 6.95 14.64 3.30
N SER A 177 6.99 14.60 4.65
CA SER A 177 6.61 15.76 5.46
C SER A 177 7.47 16.98 5.13
N GLN A 178 8.78 16.80 4.97
CA GLN A 178 9.70 17.85 4.53
C GLN A 178 9.30 18.45 3.18
N GLU A 179 8.96 17.64 2.18
CA GLU A 179 8.50 18.10 0.87
C GLU A 179 7.16 18.82 0.90
N LYS A 180 6.32 18.52 1.91
CA LYS A 180 5.04 19.20 2.14
C LYS A 180 5.13 20.35 3.14
N GLY A 181 6.34 20.83 3.46
CA GLY A 181 6.54 21.95 4.38
C GLY A 181 6.16 21.63 5.83
N PHE A 182 6.27 20.36 6.22
CA PHE A 182 5.94 19.80 7.52
C PHE A 182 4.49 19.98 7.97
N LEU A 183 3.57 20.33 7.07
CA LEU A 183 2.15 20.45 7.41
C LEU A 183 1.53 19.08 7.73
N LYS A 184 0.82 18.98 8.85
CA LYS A 184 0.03 17.78 9.16
C LYS A 184 -1.20 17.69 8.27
N TYR A 185 -1.56 16.46 7.94
CA TYR A 185 -2.74 16.16 7.13
C TYR A 185 -4.01 16.21 7.96
N ALA A 186 -5.06 16.81 7.40
CA ALA A 186 -6.42 16.75 7.94
C ALA A 186 -7.12 15.41 7.62
N LEU A 187 -6.76 14.78 6.49
CA LEU A 187 -7.34 13.53 6.01
C LEU A 187 -6.29 12.43 5.94
N GLY A 188 -6.54 11.30 6.61
CA GLY A 188 -5.63 10.16 6.63
C GLY A 188 -5.42 9.51 5.25
N SER A 189 -6.46 9.48 4.41
CA SER A 189 -6.35 9.01 3.01
C SER A 189 -5.38 9.86 2.18
N LYS A 190 -5.43 11.19 2.32
CA LYS A 190 -4.47 12.10 1.66
C LYS A 190 -3.06 11.95 2.22
N SER A 191 -2.93 11.76 3.53
CA SER A 191 -1.65 11.45 4.19
C SER A 191 -1.02 10.20 3.58
N LEU A 192 -1.75 9.08 3.52
CA LEU A 192 -1.20 7.85 2.95
C LEU A 192 -0.88 8.05 1.48
N ALA A 193 -1.73 8.73 0.72
CA ALA A 193 -1.52 8.90 -0.70
C ALA A 193 -0.21 9.62 -1.02
N ASP A 194 0.08 10.72 -0.33
CA ASP A 194 1.32 11.46 -0.54
C ASP A 194 2.55 10.66 -0.08
N LYS A 195 2.47 9.97 1.06
CA LYS A 195 3.58 9.14 1.58
C LYS A 195 3.87 7.93 0.69
N GLY A 196 2.82 7.28 0.19
CA GLY A 196 2.93 6.16 -0.74
C GLY A 196 3.52 6.58 -2.08
N ASN A 197 3.07 7.72 -2.64
CA ASN A 197 3.66 8.29 -3.86
C ASN A 197 5.13 8.65 -3.66
N PHE A 198 5.47 9.31 -2.54
CA PHE A 198 6.86 9.60 -2.19
C PHE A 198 7.72 8.32 -2.15
N ALA A 199 7.20 7.25 -1.53
CA ALA A 199 7.88 5.96 -1.48
C ALA A 199 8.07 5.37 -2.88
N MET A 200 7.03 5.32 -3.72
CA MET A 200 7.12 4.78 -5.09
C MET A 200 8.08 5.57 -6.00
N GLU A 201 8.25 6.87 -5.77
CA GLU A 201 9.20 7.70 -6.53
C GLU A 201 10.67 7.42 -6.18
N ARG A 202 10.96 6.99 -4.93
CA ARG A 202 12.34 6.94 -4.38
C ARG A 202 12.81 5.54 -4.02
N LEU A 203 11.89 4.67 -3.63
CA LEU A 203 12.16 3.30 -3.22
C LEU A 203 11.83 2.33 -4.34
N LYS A 204 12.50 1.18 -4.35
CA LYS A 204 12.34 0.14 -5.38
C LYS A 204 12.36 -1.25 -4.77
N GLY A 205 11.83 -2.21 -5.53
CA GLY A 205 11.89 -3.63 -5.21
C GLY A 205 11.35 -3.96 -3.82
N ASN A 206 12.01 -4.89 -3.13
CA ASN A 206 11.58 -5.40 -1.82
C ASN A 206 11.56 -4.32 -0.73
N VAL A 207 12.41 -3.29 -0.85
CA VAL A 207 12.42 -2.13 0.05
C VAL A 207 11.14 -1.32 -0.12
N LEU A 208 10.71 -1.08 -1.37
CA LEU A 208 9.44 -0.40 -1.64
C LEU A 208 8.25 -1.22 -1.13
N ASP A 209 8.21 -2.50 -1.42
CA ASP A 209 7.13 -3.41 -1.02
C ASP A 209 6.94 -3.41 0.50
N TYR A 210 8.03 -3.61 1.26
CA TYR A 210 7.98 -3.59 2.72
C TYR A 210 7.55 -2.22 3.25
N THR A 211 8.05 -1.13 2.65
CA THR A 211 7.70 0.23 3.07
C THR A 211 6.22 0.53 2.82
N LEU A 212 5.69 0.22 1.63
CA LEU A 212 4.28 0.39 1.30
C LEU A 212 3.40 -0.45 2.21
N MET A 213 3.77 -1.70 2.47
CA MET A 213 3.06 -2.57 3.40
C MET A 213 2.96 -1.93 4.79
N GLN A 214 4.06 -1.42 5.35
CA GLN A 214 4.06 -0.73 6.65
C GLN A 214 3.20 0.54 6.62
N LEU A 215 3.29 1.35 5.56
CA LEU A 215 2.49 2.57 5.43
C LEU A 215 0.98 2.27 5.35
N VAL A 216 0.59 1.22 4.61
CA VAL A 216 -0.80 0.77 4.53
C VAL A 216 -1.28 0.27 5.86
N ASP A 217 -0.50 -0.55 6.56
CA ASP A 217 -0.86 -1.09 7.88
C ASP A 217 -1.05 0.03 8.92
N ILE A 218 -0.11 0.98 9.00
CA ILE A 218 -0.20 2.14 9.88
C ILE A 218 -1.42 3.01 9.52
N GLY A 219 -1.69 3.17 8.22
CA GLY A 219 -2.76 4.02 7.70
C GLY A 219 -4.14 3.38 7.69
N SER A 220 -4.25 2.05 7.86
CA SER A 220 -5.44 1.26 7.52
C SER A 220 -6.71 1.76 8.23
N ASN A 221 -6.55 2.34 9.41
CA ASN A 221 -7.66 2.88 10.18
C ASN A 221 -8.36 4.08 9.53
N SER A 222 -7.66 4.78 8.64
CA SER A 222 -8.14 5.98 7.96
C SER A 222 -8.42 5.79 6.47
N LEU A 223 -8.31 4.56 5.95
CA LEU A 223 -8.53 4.27 4.55
C LEU A 223 -9.95 3.80 4.31
N SER A 224 -10.50 4.17 3.15
CA SER A 224 -11.63 3.43 2.59
C SER A 224 -11.15 2.07 2.07
N THR A 225 -12.06 1.11 1.95
CA THR A 225 -11.80 -0.17 1.30
C THR A 225 -11.14 -0.03 -0.08
N ASP A 226 -11.60 0.91 -0.91
CA ASP A 226 -11.00 1.18 -2.23
C ASP A 226 -9.55 1.64 -2.11
N SER A 227 -9.27 2.57 -1.19
CA SER A 227 -7.92 3.09 -0.96
C SER A 227 -7.00 1.99 -0.44
N PHE A 228 -7.49 1.16 0.48
CA PHE A 228 -6.76 0.01 1.00
C PHE A 228 -6.41 -0.97 -0.14
N ARG A 229 -7.40 -1.37 -0.96
CA ARG A 229 -7.18 -2.27 -2.10
C ARG A 229 -6.19 -1.68 -3.10
N PHE A 230 -6.32 -0.40 -3.42
CA PHE A 230 -5.41 0.30 -4.32
C PHE A 230 -3.96 0.21 -3.82
N TRP A 231 -3.71 0.64 -2.58
CA TRP A 231 -2.35 0.68 -2.03
C TRP A 231 -1.76 -0.73 -1.82
N THR A 232 -2.58 -1.68 -1.39
CA THR A 232 -2.18 -3.09 -1.33
C THR A 232 -1.78 -3.62 -2.71
N SER A 233 -2.50 -3.26 -3.78
CA SER A 233 -2.14 -3.68 -5.14
C SER A 233 -0.85 -3.06 -5.70
N GLN A 234 -0.30 -2.03 -5.04
CA GLN A 234 1.01 -1.46 -5.42
C GLN A 234 2.19 -2.27 -4.85
N ILE A 235 1.94 -3.21 -3.94
CA ILE A 235 2.96 -4.10 -3.35
C ILE A 235 3.09 -5.33 -4.26
N PHE A 236 4.28 -5.65 -4.74
CA PHE A 236 4.48 -6.78 -5.64
C PHE A 236 4.43 -8.14 -4.91
N SER A 237 4.98 -8.22 -3.70
CA SER A 237 4.98 -9.44 -2.88
C SER A 237 3.56 -9.89 -2.50
N GLU A 238 3.13 -11.04 -3.03
CA GLU A 238 1.81 -11.62 -2.76
C GLU A 238 1.60 -11.97 -1.29
N ASN A 239 2.65 -12.44 -0.60
CA ASN A 239 2.56 -12.77 0.84
C ASN A 239 2.35 -11.52 1.71
N LEU A 240 2.97 -10.39 1.36
CA LEU A 240 2.74 -9.13 2.06
C LEU A 240 1.35 -8.56 1.77
N GLN A 241 0.85 -8.71 0.54
CA GLN A 241 -0.55 -8.39 0.23
C GLN A 241 -1.51 -9.24 1.07
N LYS A 242 -1.26 -10.55 1.13
CA LYS A 242 -2.07 -11.49 1.92
C LYS A 242 -2.04 -11.14 3.41
N TYR A 243 -0.87 -10.81 3.97
CA TYR A 243 -0.75 -10.36 5.35
C TYR A 243 -1.67 -9.17 5.65
N LEU A 244 -1.63 -8.14 4.79
CA LEU A 244 -2.49 -6.97 4.95
C LEU A 244 -3.97 -7.33 4.86
N VAL A 245 -4.33 -8.12 3.85
CA VAL A 245 -5.72 -8.55 3.65
C VAL A 245 -6.19 -9.33 4.86
N ASP A 246 -5.48 -10.37 5.31
CA ASP A 246 -5.86 -11.21 6.44
C ASP A 246 -5.98 -10.40 7.73
N LYS A 247 -5.03 -9.47 7.99
CA LYS A 247 -5.01 -8.62 9.19
C LYS A 247 -6.18 -7.64 9.25
N HIS A 248 -6.59 -7.10 8.10
CA HIS A 248 -7.66 -6.08 8.04
C HIS A 248 -8.98 -6.63 7.44
N TYR A 249 -9.07 -7.92 7.16
CA TYR A 249 -10.16 -8.57 6.41
C TYR A 249 -11.54 -8.32 7.05
N ALA A 250 -11.64 -8.55 8.35
CA ALA A 250 -12.90 -8.39 9.08
C ALA A 250 -13.44 -6.95 9.02
N LYS A 251 -12.54 -5.97 9.11
CA LYS A 251 -12.89 -4.55 9.02
C LYS A 251 -13.36 -4.18 7.61
N ILE A 252 -12.66 -4.67 6.59
CA ILE A 252 -13.02 -4.46 5.18
C ILE A 252 -14.44 -4.97 4.92
N LEU A 253 -14.75 -6.19 5.38
CA LEU A 253 -16.09 -6.77 5.25
C LEU A 253 -17.16 -5.97 5.99
N GLU A 254 -16.87 -5.50 7.22
CA GLU A 254 -17.81 -4.69 7.99
C GLU A 254 -18.12 -3.36 7.30
N GLU A 255 -17.11 -2.68 6.75
CA GLU A 255 -17.29 -1.46 5.97
C GLU A 255 -18.05 -1.70 4.67
N GLU A 256 -17.75 -2.77 3.94
CA GLU A 256 -18.46 -3.17 2.71
C GLU A 256 -19.93 -3.50 2.99
N GLU A 257 -20.23 -4.24 4.06
CA GLU A 257 -21.61 -4.50 4.48
C GLU A 257 -22.36 -3.23 4.87
N LYS A 258 -21.69 -2.32 5.59
CA LYS A 258 -22.29 -1.05 6.01
C LYS A 258 -22.59 -0.15 4.81
N LEU A 259 -21.67 -0.09 3.84
CA LEU A 259 -21.87 0.62 2.58
C LEU A 259 -23.02 0.00 1.77
N ALA A 260 -23.05 -1.33 1.63
CA ALA A 260 -24.11 -2.05 0.93
C ALA A 260 -25.49 -1.82 1.59
N LYS A 261 -25.58 -1.88 2.93
CA LYS A 261 -26.82 -1.58 3.68
C LYS A 261 -27.26 -0.13 3.48
N ALA A 262 -26.32 0.82 3.54
CA ALA A 262 -26.61 2.24 3.30
C ALA A 262 -27.06 2.48 1.84
N GLU A 263 -26.50 1.78 0.85
CA GLU A 263 -26.90 1.85 -0.55
C GLU A 263 -28.29 1.29 -0.79
N VAL A 264 -28.65 0.17 -0.15
CA VAL A 264 -30.01 -0.42 -0.21
C VAL A 264 -31.06 0.50 0.41
N GLU A 265 -30.72 1.25 1.46
CA GLU A 265 -31.62 2.25 2.05
C GLU A 265 -31.74 3.53 1.20
N LYS A 266 -30.66 3.94 0.51
CA LYS A 266 -30.65 5.12 -0.37
C LYS A 266 -31.34 4.85 -1.71
N SER A 267 -31.21 3.66 -2.27
CA SER A 267 -31.82 3.26 -3.55
C SER A 267 -33.36 3.21 -3.48
N LYS A 268 -33.94 2.98 -2.30
CA LYS A 268 -35.38 3.09 -2.05
C LYS A 268 -35.94 4.52 -2.16
N LYS A 269 -35.10 5.57 -2.25
CA LYS A 269 -35.52 6.98 -2.22
C LYS A 269 -35.20 7.81 -3.46
N THR A 270 -34.57 7.27 -4.49
CA THR A 270 -34.17 8.06 -5.67
C THR A 270 -34.89 7.58 -6.92
N LYS A 271 -35.96 8.30 -7.31
CA LYS A 271 -36.42 8.30 -8.70
C LYS A 271 -35.32 8.95 -9.55
N SER A 272 -35.00 8.27 -10.67
CA SER A 272 -34.11 8.71 -11.74
C SER A 272 -34.04 10.24 -11.88
N SER A 273 -32.87 10.80 -11.61
CA SER A 273 -32.54 12.20 -11.89
C SER A 273 -31.48 12.20 -12.98
N SER A 274 -31.79 12.91 -14.07
CA SER A 274 -31.01 13.15 -15.31
C SER A 274 -29.65 12.45 -15.42
N LEU A 275 -29.56 11.50 -16.36
CA LEU A 275 -28.31 10.90 -16.80
C LEU A 275 -27.33 12.00 -17.29
N PRO A 276 -26.02 11.90 -16.98
CA PRO A 276 -25.04 12.88 -17.43
C PRO A 276 -24.93 12.89 -18.96
N ASN A 277 -24.63 14.07 -19.53
CA ASN A 277 -24.30 14.18 -20.96
C ASN A 277 -22.96 13.49 -21.21
N LEU A 278 -22.94 12.53 -22.13
CA LEU A 278 -21.72 11.86 -22.61
C LEU A 278 -21.27 12.52 -23.92
N VAL A 279 -19.98 12.52 -24.21
CA VAL A 279 -19.44 12.91 -25.53
C VAL A 279 -18.75 11.72 -26.20
N ASP A 280 -18.91 11.60 -27.52
CA ASP A 280 -18.21 10.60 -28.34
C ASP A 280 -16.85 11.12 -28.84
N LEU A 281 -16.15 10.29 -29.63
CA LEU A 281 -14.83 10.63 -30.19
C LEU A 281 -14.85 11.82 -31.17
N ASN A 282 -16.03 12.21 -31.67
CA ASN A 282 -16.23 13.36 -32.56
C ASN A 282 -16.79 14.57 -31.79
N ASP A 283 -16.66 14.57 -30.46
CA ASP A 283 -17.16 15.62 -29.57
C ASP A 283 -18.68 15.82 -29.62
N LYS A 284 -19.43 14.81 -30.11
CA LYS A 284 -20.89 14.88 -30.19
C LYS A 284 -21.49 14.38 -28.88
N SER A 285 -22.35 15.20 -28.29
CA SER A 285 -23.07 14.82 -27.07
C SER A 285 -24.17 13.80 -27.33
N PHE A 286 -24.33 12.84 -26.43
CA PHE A 286 -25.42 11.86 -26.43
C PHE A 286 -25.77 11.40 -25.01
N THR A 287 -26.92 10.73 -24.88
CA THR A 287 -27.39 10.08 -23.65
C THR A 287 -27.57 8.58 -23.88
N PHE A 288 -27.82 7.82 -22.82
CA PHE A 288 -28.06 6.37 -22.93
C PHE A 288 -29.29 6.02 -23.77
N GLU A 289 -30.21 6.95 -24.00
CA GLU A 289 -31.39 6.77 -24.87
C GLU A 289 -31.00 6.37 -26.30
N LYS A 290 -29.77 6.72 -26.75
CA LYS A 290 -29.18 6.24 -28.01
C LYS A 290 -29.21 4.70 -28.15
N TYR A 291 -29.25 3.98 -27.03
CA TYR A 291 -29.16 2.52 -26.97
C TYR A 291 -30.49 1.85 -26.55
N GLU A 292 -31.62 2.55 -26.65
CA GLU A 292 -32.94 1.99 -26.31
C GLU A 292 -33.19 0.65 -27.02
N GLY A 293 -33.73 -0.33 -26.27
CA GLY A 293 -33.98 -1.68 -26.77
C GLY A 293 -32.76 -2.62 -26.76
N LYS A 294 -31.58 -2.14 -26.32
CA LYS A 294 -30.35 -2.94 -26.19
C LYS A 294 -29.94 -3.13 -24.73
N VAL A 295 -29.25 -4.22 -24.46
CA VAL A 295 -28.52 -4.42 -23.20
C VAL A 295 -27.22 -3.64 -23.29
N ILE A 296 -26.85 -2.92 -22.23
CA ILE A 296 -25.63 -2.11 -22.19
C ILE A 296 -24.73 -2.65 -21.08
N TYR A 297 -23.54 -3.08 -21.44
CA TYR A 297 -22.45 -3.38 -20.53
C TYR A 297 -21.53 -2.16 -20.48
N VAL A 298 -21.59 -1.43 -19.37
CA VAL A 298 -20.85 -0.19 -19.15
C VAL A 298 -19.57 -0.50 -18.40
N ASP A 299 -18.45 0.00 -18.91
CA ASP A 299 -17.12 -0.03 -18.29
C ASP A 299 -16.66 1.41 -18.04
N PHE A 300 -16.55 1.78 -16.77
CA PHE A 300 -16.00 3.06 -16.35
C PHE A 300 -14.50 2.91 -16.11
N TRP A 301 -13.71 3.68 -16.86
CA TRP A 301 -12.26 3.56 -16.91
C TRP A 301 -11.57 4.91 -17.04
N ALA A 302 -10.23 4.93 -17.09
CA ALA A 302 -9.45 6.11 -17.43
C ALA A 302 -8.14 5.72 -18.14
N SER A 303 -7.57 6.64 -18.91
CA SER A 303 -6.35 6.43 -19.72
C SER A 303 -5.15 5.97 -18.88
N TRP A 304 -5.06 6.44 -17.64
CA TRP A 304 -4.03 6.11 -16.66
C TRP A 304 -4.33 4.84 -15.85
N CYS A 305 -5.53 4.26 -15.96
CA CYS A 305 -5.93 3.10 -15.18
C CYS A 305 -5.30 1.80 -15.73
N GLY A 306 -4.19 1.38 -15.12
CA GLY A 306 -3.51 0.13 -15.44
C GLY A 306 -4.42 -1.12 -15.36
N PRO A 307 -5.15 -1.35 -14.26
CA PRO A 307 -6.06 -2.49 -14.14
C PRO A 307 -7.17 -2.50 -15.20
N CYS A 308 -7.80 -1.36 -15.50
CA CYS A 308 -8.82 -1.25 -16.55
C CYS A 308 -8.27 -1.75 -17.90
N ARG A 309 -7.04 -1.31 -18.24
CA ARG A 309 -6.37 -1.71 -19.48
C ARG A 309 -6.05 -3.20 -19.58
N LYS A 310 -5.90 -3.89 -18.43
CA LYS A 310 -5.71 -5.35 -18.39
C LYS A 310 -7.01 -6.11 -18.68
N GLU A 311 -8.18 -5.50 -18.52
CA GLU A 311 -9.48 -6.14 -18.77
C GLU A 311 -9.94 -6.03 -20.24
N PHE A 312 -9.41 -5.07 -21.01
CA PHE A 312 -9.81 -4.88 -22.41
C PHE A 312 -9.56 -6.10 -23.33
N PRO A 313 -8.47 -6.88 -23.21
CA PRO A 313 -8.31 -8.12 -23.97
C PRO A 313 -9.45 -9.11 -23.73
N TYR A 314 -9.90 -9.27 -22.48
CA TYR A 314 -11.03 -10.12 -22.13
C TYR A 314 -12.37 -9.56 -22.64
N SER A 315 -12.53 -8.23 -22.63
CA SER A 315 -13.70 -7.58 -23.25
C SER A 315 -13.77 -7.83 -24.75
N LYS A 316 -12.62 -7.76 -25.45
CA LYS A 316 -12.51 -8.10 -26.88
C LYS A 316 -12.89 -9.55 -27.14
N GLU A 317 -12.33 -10.49 -26.38
CA GLU A 317 -12.65 -11.92 -26.49
C GLU A 317 -14.15 -12.19 -26.26
N MET A 318 -14.74 -11.57 -25.22
CA MET A 318 -16.16 -11.68 -24.95
C MET A 318 -17.00 -11.13 -26.11
N HIS A 319 -16.65 -9.98 -26.67
CA HIS A 319 -17.34 -9.42 -27.84
C HIS A 319 -17.22 -10.31 -29.10
N GLU A 320 -16.05 -10.92 -29.31
CA GLU A 320 -15.80 -11.86 -30.41
C GLU A 320 -16.61 -13.16 -30.26
N SER A 321 -16.80 -13.64 -29.03
CA SER A 321 -17.56 -14.85 -28.71
C SER A 321 -19.08 -14.74 -29.01
N LEU A 322 -19.61 -13.52 -29.07
CA LEU A 322 -21.02 -13.26 -29.37
C LEU A 322 -21.37 -13.55 -30.83
N SER A 323 -22.55 -14.10 -31.08
CA SER A 323 -23.08 -14.22 -32.44
C SER A 323 -23.38 -12.84 -33.06
N ALA A 324 -23.51 -12.80 -34.39
CA ALA A 324 -23.88 -11.58 -35.10
C ALA A 324 -25.24 -10.99 -34.66
N LYS A 325 -26.16 -11.82 -34.15
CA LYS A 325 -27.45 -11.37 -33.62
C LYS A 325 -27.32 -10.78 -32.22
N GLU A 326 -26.47 -11.36 -31.37
CA GLU A 326 -26.25 -10.90 -30.00
C GLU A 326 -25.44 -9.60 -29.99
N ARG A 327 -24.40 -9.48 -30.83
CA ARG A 327 -23.64 -8.22 -31.01
C ARG A 327 -24.51 -7.01 -31.41
N LYS A 328 -25.66 -7.24 -32.04
CA LYS A 328 -26.61 -6.14 -32.37
C LYS A 328 -27.46 -5.71 -31.17
N GLN A 329 -27.60 -6.57 -30.17
CA GLN A 329 -28.47 -6.37 -29.01
C GLN A 329 -27.70 -6.02 -27.74
N ILE A 330 -26.38 -6.27 -27.69
CA ILE A 330 -25.51 -5.92 -26.56
C ILE A 330 -24.56 -4.80 -26.99
N VAL A 331 -24.46 -3.75 -26.19
CA VAL A 331 -23.54 -2.64 -26.39
C VAL A 331 -22.47 -2.71 -25.30
N PHE A 332 -21.21 -2.75 -25.72
CA PHE A 332 -20.06 -2.50 -24.87
C PHE A 332 -19.79 -1.01 -24.87
N LEU A 333 -19.96 -0.34 -23.73
CA LEU A 333 -19.83 1.11 -23.61
C LEU A 333 -18.70 1.45 -22.65
N TYR A 334 -17.56 1.91 -23.19
CA TYR A 334 -16.40 2.34 -22.42
C TYR A 334 -16.51 3.83 -22.10
N ILE A 335 -16.86 4.17 -20.86
CA ILE A 335 -16.99 5.56 -20.40
C ILE A 335 -15.73 5.96 -19.65
N SER A 336 -14.95 6.87 -20.24
CA SER A 336 -13.78 7.45 -19.58
C SER A 336 -14.18 8.51 -18.56
N THR A 337 -13.52 8.46 -17.41
CA THR A 337 -13.57 9.46 -16.33
C THR A 337 -12.33 10.36 -16.34
N ASP A 338 -11.52 10.35 -17.41
CA ASP A 338 -10.38 11.25 -17.55
C ASP A 338 -10.84 12.71 -17.45
N GLN A 339 -10.02 13.56 -16.82
CA GLN A 339 -10.28 15.01 -16.89
C GLN A 339 -9.87 15.59 -18.24
N ASP A 340 -8.84 15.01 -18.88
CA ASP A 340 -8.31 15.42 -20.17
C ASP A 340 -8.93 14.58 -21.30
N LEU A 341 -9.77 15.23 -22.11
CA LEU A 341 -10.45 14.65 -23.27
C LEU A 341 -9.47 14.13 -24.34
N GLU A 342 -8.35 14.82 -24.56
CA GLU A 342 -7.37 14.45 -25.58
C GLU A 342 -6.50 13.27 -25.13
N ALA A 343 -6.22 13.17 -23.83
CA ALA A 343 -5.58 11.98 -23.25
C ALA A 343 -6.45 10.73 -23.44
N TRP A 344 -7.76 10.85 -23.22
CA TRP A 344 -8.71 9.78 -23.48
C TRP A 344 -8.74 9.38 -24.97
N LYS A 345 -8.89 10.33 -25.91
CA LYS A 345 -8.91 10.04 -27.35
C LYS A 345 -7.67 9.27 -27.81
N LYS A 346 -6.49 9.71 -27.38
CA LYS A 346 -5.21 9.01 -27.67
C LYS A 346 -5.16 7.61 -27.08
N ALA A 347 -5.71 7.41 -25.88
CA ALA A 347 -5.75 6.11 -25.24
C ALA A 347 -6.70 5.15 -25.97
N VAL A 348 -7.88 5.61 -26.38
CA VAL A 348 -8.85 4.83 -27.18
C VAL A 348 -8.21 4.35 -28.48
N GLU A 349 -7.55 5.24 -29.22
CA GLU A 349 -6.84 4.90 -30.46
C GLU A 349 -5.75 3.86 -30.21
N LYS A 350 -4.87 4.12 -29.23
CA LYS A 350 -3.75 3.22 -28.89
C LYS A 350 -4.20 1.83 -28.47
N LEU A 351 -5.36 1.73 -27.82
CA LEU A 351 -5.90 0.47 -27.30
C LEU A 351 -6.86 -0.22 -28.28
N GLY A 352 -7.19 0.40 -29.41
CA GLY A 352 -8.08 -0.16 -30.43
C GLY A 352 -9.51 -0.38 -29.93
N LEU A 353 -9.98 0.36 -28.90
CA LEU A 353 -11.28 0.08 -28.26
C LEU A 353 -12.48 0.26 -29.20
N SER A 354 -12.32 1.04 -30.27
CA SER A 354 -13.36 1.25 -31.28
C SER A 354 -13.63 0.01 -32.15
N GLU A 355 -12.77 -1.01 -32.12
CA GLU A 355 -12.98 -2.27 -32.85
C GLU A 355 -14.08 -3.15 -32.22
N PHE A 356 -14.33 -3.01 -30.91
CA PHE A 356 -15.18 -3.92 -30.15
C PHE A 356 -16.03 -3.22 -29.08
N GLY A 357 -16.25 -1.91 -29.21
CA GLY A 357 -17.22 -1.19 -28.40
C GLY A 357 -17.34 0.29 -28.75
N GLU A 358 -18.33 0.92 -28.12
CA GLU A 358 -18.58 2.34 -28.20
C GLU A 358 -17.79 3.06 -27.11
N ASN A 359 -17.26 4.25 -27.43
CA ASN A 359 -16.42 5.02 -26.52
C ASN A 359 -17.14 6.31 -26.15
N ALA A 360 -17.17 6.62 -24.86
CA ALA A 360 -17.74 7.85 -24.33
C ALA A 360 -16.78 8.48 -23.32
N HIS A 361 -16.93 9.77 -23.11
CA HIS A 361 -16.25 10.52 -22.07
C HIS A 361 -17.24 11.37 -21.29
N SER A 362 -17.05 11.38 -19.96
CA SER A 362 -17.67 12.36 -19.07
C SER A 362 -16.93 12.32 -17.74
N PHE A 363 -16.31 13.43 -17.36
CA PHE A 363 -15.63 13.55 -16.07
C PHE A 363 -16.63 13.49 -14.90
N GLU A 364 -17.84 14.03 -15.09
CA GLU A 364 -18.88 14.13 -14.07
C GLU A 364 -19.63 12.81 -13.85
N VAL A 365 -19.50 11.83 -14.75
CA VAL A 365 -20.18 10.54 -14.65
C VAL A 365 -19.84 9.82 -13.35
N GLY A 366 -18.62 9.99 -12.86
CA GLY A 366 -18.17 9.42 -11.59
C GLY A 366 -19.00 9.93 -10.41
N ALA A 367 -19.27 11.23 -10.36
CA ALA A 367 -20.11 11.82 -9.33
C ALA A 367 -21.59 11.43 -9.50
N ALA A 368 -22.10 11.43 -10.73
CA ALA A 368 -23.50 11.13 -11.03
C ALA A 368 -23.88 9.68 -10.64
N TYR A 369 -23.00 8.73 -10.94
CA TYR A 369 -23.19 7.31 -10.60
C TYR A 369 -22.49 6.88 -9.31
N LYS A 370 -21.89 7.83 -8.58
CA LYS A 370 -21.14 7.60 -7.33
C LYS A 370 -20.07 6.52 -7.45
N ILE A 371 -19.33 6.55 -8.55
CA ILE A 371 -18.20 5.66 -8.83
C ILE A 371 -17.00 6.18 -8.03
N SER A 372 -16.62 5.47 -6.98
CA SER A 372 -15.48 5.81 -6.12
C SER A 372 -14.15 5.21 -6.59
N SER A 373 -14.19 4.17 -7.41
CA SER A 373 -13.03 3.46 -7.94
C SER A 373 -13.28 2.92 -9.34
N ILE A 374 -12.20 2.77 -10.12
CA ILE A 374 -12.19 2.15 -11.45
C ILE A 374 -11.13 1.03 -11.50
N PRO A 375 -11.31 -0.03 -12.31
CA PRO A 375 -12.41 -0.26 -13.23
C PRO A 375 -13.73 -0.53 -12.49
N ARG A 376 -14.83 -0.06 -13.08
CA ARG A 376 -16.17 -0.25 -12.54
C ARG A 376 -17.11 -0.65 -13.66
N TYR A 377 -17.97 -1.64 -13.41
CA TYR A 377 -18.89 -2.15 -14.42
C TYR A 377 -20.35 -2.06 -13.98
N MET A 378 -21.23 -1.88 -14.96
CA MET A 378 -22.67 -1.82 -14.76
C MET A 378 -23.40 -2.46 -15.94
N ILE A 379 -24.54 -3.11 -15.67
CA ILE A 379 -25.43 -3.63 -16.70
C ILE A 379 -26.77 -2.89 -16.68
N ILE A 380 -27.17 -2.42 -17.86
CA ILE A 380 -28.47 -1.81 -18.13
C ILE A 380 -29.27 -2.74 -19.07
N ASP A 381 -30.54 -2.99 -18.74
CA ASP A 381 -31.43 -3.81 -19.57
C ASP A 381 -32.00 -3.06 -20.79
N LYS A 382 -32.71 -3.77 -21.66
CA LYS A 382 -33.35 -3.23 -22.88
C LYS A 382 -34.35 -2.10 -22.62
N LYS A 383 -34.86 -1.97 -21.39
CA LYS A 383 -35.82 -0.94 -20.98
C LYS A 383 -35.13 0.27 -20.35
N GLY A 384 -33.80 0.27 -20.26
CA GLY A 384 -33.01 1.34 -19.65
C GLY A 384 -32.89 1.24 -18.13
N ASN A 385 -33.27 0.12 -17.51
CA ASN A 385 -33.11 -0.07 -16.07
C ASN A 385 -31.71 -0.57 -15.74
N ILE A 386 -31.10 -0.02 -14.69
CA ILE A 386 -29.87 -0.57 -14.11
C ILE A 386 -30.23 -1.87 -13.39
N VAL A 387 -29.86 -3.01 -13.96
CA VAL A 387 -30.14 -4.35 -13.40
C VAL A 387 -28.99 -4.89 -12.59
N ASN A 388 -27.76 -4.43 -12.86
CA ASN A 388 -26.59 -4.72 -12.03
C ASN A 388 -25.70 -3.47 -11.93
N PRO A 389 -25.73 -2.70 -10.82
CA PRO A 389 -24.88 -1.53 -10.63
C PRO A 389 -23.42 -1.87 -10.30
N ASN A 390 -23.11 -3.14 -9.99
CA ASN A 390 -21.82 -3.70 -9.57
C ASN A 390 -21.46 -4.91 -10.45
N ALA A 391 -21.52 -4.76 -11.77
CA ALA A 391 -21.39 -5.91 -12.67
C ALA A 391 -20.00 -6.57 -12.58
N PRO A 392 -19.90 -7.89 -12.81
CA PRO A 392 -18.61 -8.56 -12.88
C PRO A 392 -17.77 -8.03 -14.06
N ARG A 393 -16.45 -8.07 -13.87
CA ARG A 393 -15.44 -7.65 -14.87
C ARG A 393 -15.37 -8.60 -16.08
N PRO A 394 -14.83 -8.17 -17.23
CA PRO A 394 -14.74 -9.01 -18.42
C PRO A 394 -13.98 -10.33 -18.20
N SER A 395 -12.94 -10.34 -17.37
CA SER A 395 -12.19 -11.56 -17.04
C SER A 395 -12.96 -12.57 -16.17
N ASN A 396 -14.13 -12.22 -15.62
CA ASN A 396 -14.98 -13.16 -14.90
C ASN A 396 -15.83 -13.96 -15.92
N PRO A 397 -15.77 -15.30 -15.91
CA PRO A 397 -16.52 -16.14 -16.84
C PRO A 397 -18.06 -15.99 -16.73
N GLU A 398 -18.58 -15.49 -15.62
CA GLU A 398 -20.02 -15.30 -15.42
C GLU A 398 -20.58 -14.07 -16.15
N THR A 399 -19.73 -13.10 -16.52
CA THR A 399 -20.15 -11.81 -17.10
C THR A 399 -20.94 -12.00 -18.39
N LEU A 400 -20.44 -12.82 -19.31
CA LEU A 400 -21.13 -13.10 -20.57
C LEU A 400 -22.49 -13.75 -20.32
N GLN A 401 -22.59 -14.66 -19.35
CA GLN A 401 -23.84 -15.33 -19.03
C GLN A 401 -24.89 -14.35 -18.46
N GLU A 402 -24.48 -13.38 -17.65
CA GLU A 402 -25.38 -12.32 -17.18
C GLU A 402 -25.94 -11.49 -18.33
N LEU A 403 -25.10 -11.11 -19.29
CA LEU A 403 -25.52 -10.33 -20.44
C LEU A 403 -26.52 -11.10 -21.34
N LEU A 404 -26.25 -12.38 -21.58
CA LEU A 404 -27.11 -13.22 -22.43
C LEU A 404 -28.49 -13.49 -21.80
N LYS A 405 -28.60 -13.51 -20.46
CA LYS A 405 -29.89 -13.64 -19.76
C LYS A 405 -30.85 -12.47 -19.98
N LEU A 406 -30.34 -11.33 -20.47
CA LEU A 406 -31.10 -10.11 -20.69
C LEU A 406 -31.53 -9.92 -22.17
N LEU A 407 -31.14 -10.84 -23.04
CA LEU A 407 -31.59 -10.90 -24.43
C LEU A 407 -32.96 -11.56 -24.54
#